data_AF-A0A5B0QW72-F1
#
_entry.id   AF-A0A5B0QW72-F1
#
_cell.length_a   1.000
_cell.length_b   1.000
_cell.length_c   1.000
_cell.angle_alpha   90.00
_cell.angle_beta   90.00
_cell.angle_gamma   90.00
#
_symmetry.space_group_name_H-M   'P 1'
#
loop_
_entity.id
_entity.type
_entity.pdbx_description
1 polymer ?
#
loop_
_entity_poly.entity_id
_entity_poly.type
_entity_poly.pdbx_seq_one_letter_code
_entity_poly.pdbx_strand_id
1 'polypeptide(L)'
;MFKAKASLLTAYVVCVIALLSSSVQLSEVPKSLLPRAGTMQQCSYGLESSCYVTEDRLFKCGQCYTGPSRSRAPLSKMTWNDCYRIPTPNLGAQSHVKVTQTNFFHTKDANTLEVGGRDASTNQDHTYECPKAANPQRPYCFDCSAE
;
A
#
# COMPACT_ATOMS: atom_id res chain seq x y z
N MET A 1 53.78 25.10 -24.93
CA MET A 1 52.94 25.90 -24.02
C MET A 1 51.42 25.76 -24.26
N PHE A 2 50.93 24.69 -24.93
CA PHE A 2 49.51 24.55 -25.32
C PHE A 2 48.71 23.47 -24.54
N LYS A 3 49.36 22.58 -23.78
CA LYS A 3 48.68 21.45 -23.12
C LYS A 3 47.98 21.80 -21.79
N ALA A 4 48.38 22.88 -21.12
CA ALA A 4 47.81 23.24 -19.81
C ALA A 4 46.45 23.96 -19.90
N LYS A 5 46.17 24.66 -21.01
CA LYS A 5 44.92 25.43 -21.18
C LYS A 5 43.72 24.56 -21.54
N ALA A 6 43.94 23.45 -22.24
CA ALA A 6 42.87 22.51 -22.59
C ALA A 6 42.32 21.78 -21.35
N SER A 7 43.18 21.40 -20.41
CA SER A 7 42.81 20.65 -19.19
C SER A 7 41.86 21.42 -18.26
N LEU A 8 42.08 22.73 -18.12
CA LEU A 8 41.25 23.60 -17.30
C LEU A 8 39.84 23.80 -17.87
N LEU A 9 39.71 23.87 -19.20
CA LEU A 9 38.42 23.98 -19.88
C LEU A 9 37.59 22.69 -19.72
N THR A 10 38.24 21.52 -19.84
CA THR A 10 37.55 20.23 -19.67
C THR A 10 37.05 20.04 -18.24
N ALA A 11 37.85 20.43 -17.24
CA ALA A 11 37.45 20.36 -15.84
C ALA A 11 36.24 21.26 -15.52
N TYR A 12 36.20 22.45 -16.13
CA TYR A 12 35.10 23.41 -15.95
C TYR A 12 33.80 22.90 -16.58
N VAL A 13 33.86 22.35 -17.79
CA VAL A 13 32.69 21.78 -18.48
C VAL A 13 32.13 20.57 -17.72
N VAL A 14 32.99 19.70 -17.18
CA VAL A 14 32.56 18.55 -16.36
C VAL A 14 31.92 19.02 -15.04
N CYS A 15 32.47 20.04 -14.37
CA CYS A 15 31.85 20.61 -13.17
C CYS A 15 30.49 21.26 -13.46
N VAL A 16 30.35 21.99 -14.57
CA VAL A 16 29.08 22.62 -14.94
C VAL A 16 28.02 21.57 -15.30
N ILE A 17 28.39 20.50 -16.00
CA ILE A 17 27.47 19.38 -16.27
C ILE A 17 27.07 18.67 -14.98
N ALA A 18 28.00 18.45 -14.03
CA ALA A 18 27.70 17.82 -12.74
C ALA A 18 26.79 18.70 -11.85
N LEU A 19 27.00 20.02 -11.87
CA LEU A 19 26.15 20.99 -11.15
C LEU A 19 24.77 21.14 -11.79
N LEU A 20 24.68 21.08 -13.13
CA LEU A 20 23.40 21.10 -13.85
C LEU A 20 22.63 19.78 -13.71
N SER A 21 23.30 18.63 -13.64
CA SER A 21 22.65 17.33 -13.45
C SER A 21 22.20 17.09 -12.00
N SER A 22 22.88 17.67 -11.01
CA SER A 22 22.44 17.65 -9.61
C SER A 22 21.26 18.58 -9.32
N SER A 23 21.00 19.59 -10.16
CA SER A 23 19.84 20.47 -10.02
C SER A 23 18.57 19.97 -10.71
N VAL A 24 18.65 18.88 -11.50
CA VAL A 24 17.49 18.30 -12.22
C VAL A 24 16.84 17.11 -11.48
N GLN A 25 17.42 16.62 -10.37
CA GLN A 25 16.77 15.56 -9.57
C GLN A 25 15.88 16.06 -8.42
N LEU A 26 15.45 17.32 -8.43
CA LEU A 26 14.56 17.88 -7.41
C LEU A 26 13.10 18.06 -7.88
N SER A 27 12.65 17.24 -8.81
CA SER A 27 11.27 17.25 -9.27
C SER A 27 10.74 15.83 -9.36
N GLU A 28 10.48 15.24 -8.20
CA GLU A 28 9.33 14.37 -7.92
C GLU A 28 9.34 13.99 -6.43
N VAL A 29 9.30 15.00 -5.56
CA VAL A 29 8.57 14.78 -4.30
C VAL A 29 7.11 14.69 -4.73
N PRO A 30 6.39 13.59 -4.50
CA PRO A 30 4.96 13.58 -4.75
C PRO A 30 4.33 14.63 -3.84
N LYS A 31 4.14 15.83 -4.38
CA LYS A 31 3.20 16.83 -3.87
C LYS A 31 1.80 16.25 -4.11
N SER A 32 1.38 15.31 -3.28
CA SER A 32 0.02 14.80 -3.27
C SER A 32 -0.32 14.38 -1.84
N LEU A 33 -0.72 15.36 -1.02
CA LEU A 33 -2.12 15.60 -0.68
C LEU A 33 -2.54 14.67 0.46
N LEU A 34 -2.41 15.16 1.70
CA LEU A 34 -3.31 14.76 2.78
C LEU A 34 -4.70 14.53 2.15
N PRO A 35 -5.35 13.37 2.37
CA PRO A 35 -6.70 13.16 1.88
C PRO A 35 -7.53 14.36 2.27
N ARG A 36 -8.07 15.07 1.28
CA ARG A 36 -8.75 16.34 1.48
C ARG A 36 -9.79 16.11 2.58
N ALA A 37 -9.77 16.90 3.65
CA ALA A 37 -10.68 16.72 4.78
C ALA A 37 -12.12 16.57 4.25
N GLY A 38 -12.81 15.50 4.66
CA GLY A 38 -14.16 15.15 4.19
C GLY A 38 -14.24 14.29 2.91
N THR A 39 -13.13 13.96 2.24
CA THR A 39 -13.15 12.98 1.13
C THR A 39 -13.01 11.55 1.63
N MET A 40 -13.91 10.70 1.16
CA MET A 40 -13.93 9.28 1.46
C MET A 40 -12.99 8.55 0.51
N GLN A 41 -12.01 7.83 1.07
CA GLN A 41 -11.08 7.02 0.29
C GLN A 41 -11.11 5.58 0.76
N GLN A 42 -11.03 4.64 -0.16
CA GLN A 42 -10.96 3.22 0.22
C GLN A 42 -9.57 2.94 0.81
N CYS A 43 -9.51 2.19 1.90
CA CYS A 43 -8.25 1.86 2.53
C CYS A 43 -7.40 0.99 1.60
N SER A 44 -6.11 1.30 1.55
CA SER A 44 -5.12 0.47 0.89
C SER A 44 -4.59 -0.57 1.86
N TYR A 45 -4.43 -0.20 3.14
CA TYR A 45 -3.90 -1.04 4.21
C TYR A 45 -4.83 -1.05 5.44
N GLY A 46 -4.92 -2.20 6.12
CA GLY A 46 -5.69 -2.35 7.37
C GLY A 46 -5.08 -3.36 8.34
N LEU A 47 -5.13 -2.99 9.63
CA LEU A 47 -4.81 -3.77 10.83
C LEU A 47 -5.95 -3.63 11.84
N GLU A 48 -6.03 -4.53 12.82
CA GLU A 48 -7.19 -4.64 13.73
C GLU A 48 -7.64 -3.34 14.41
N SER A 49 -6.73 -2.37 14.61
CA SER A 49 -7.03 -1.05 15.18
C SER A 49 -6.66 0.15 14.30
N SER A 50 -6.13 -0.06 13.10
CA SER A 50 -5.59 1.01 12.25
C SER A 50 -5.87 0.73 10.78
N CYS A 51 -6.20 1.76 10.01
CA CYS A 51 -6.22 1.68 8.56
C CYS A 51 -5.55 2.91 7.95
N TYR A 52 -5.10 2.74 6.72
CA TYR A 52 -4.33 3.73 5.99
C TYR A 52 -4.82 3.83 4.55
N VAL A 53 -4.80 5.05 4.01
CA VAL A 53 -5.12 5.29 2.60
C VAL A 53 -3.97 4.90 1.67
N THR A 54 -2.75 4.79 2.21
CA THR A 54 -1.53 4.45 1.46
C THR A 54 -0.83 3.22 2.07
N GLU A 55 -0.12 2.48 1.22
CA GLU A 55 0.63 1.27 1.59
C GLU A 55 1.84 1.57 2.49
N ASP A 56 2.49 2.71 2.26
CA ASP A 56 3.60 3.22 3.07
C ASP A 56 3.17 3.66 4.47
N ARG A 57 1.86 3.60 4.78
CA ARG A 57 1.25 3.96 6.06
C ARG A 57 1.51 5.41 6.47
N LEU A 58 1.82 6.30 5.52
CA LEU A 58 2.07 7.72 5.80
C LEU A 58 0.83 8.44 6.33
N PHE A 59 -0.36 7.99 5.96
CA PHE A 59 -1.62 8.64 6.31
C PHE A 59 -2.54 7.69 7.09
N LYS A 60 -2.51 7.82 8.42
CA LYS A 60 -3.39 7.08 9.32
C LYS A 60 -4.78 7.68 9.31
N CYS A 61 -5.77 6.80 9.22
CA CYS A 61 -7.17 7.22 9.21
C CYS A 61 -7.66 7.42 10.65
N GLY A 62 -8.32 8.55 10.91
CA GLY A 62 -8.95 8.79 12.20
C GLY A 62 -10.06 7.78 12.49
N GLN A 63 -10.78 7.34 11.45
CA GLN A 63 -11.81 6.30 11.54
C GLN A 63 -11.81 5.39 10.30
N CYS A 64 -12.08 4.10 10.52
CA CYS A 64 -12.19 3.06 9.49
C CYS A 64 -13.62 2.52 9.49
N TYR A 65 -14.35 2.68 8.40
CA TYR A 65 -15.72 2.17 8.28
C TYR A 65 -15.82 1.12 7.19
N THR A 66 -16.53 0.02 7.45
CA THR A 66 -16.80 -1.01 6.45
C THR A 66 -17.81 -0.50 5.45
N GLY A 67 -17.44 -0.51 4.18
CA GLY A 67 -18.28 -0.02 3.09
C GLY A 67 -18.63 1.47 3.18
N PRO A 68 -19.44 1.96 2.23
CA PRO A 68 -19.82 3.37 2.16
C PRO A 68 -20.77 3.83 3.28
N SER A 69 -21.46 2.91 3.95
CA SER A 69 -22.54 3.17 4.91
C SER A 69 -22.07 3.60 6.31
N ARG A 70 -20.76 3.83 6.51
CA ARG A 70 -20.17 4.26 7.79
C ARG A 70 -20.46 3.29 8.96
N SER A 71 -20.56 2.00 8.69
CA SER A 71 -20.64 0.98 9.75
C SER A 71 -19.26 0.69 10.33
N ARG A 72 -19.15 0.57 11.66
CA ARG A 72 -17.92 0.10 12.32
C ARG A 72 -18.05 -1.39 12.54
N ALA A 73 -17.28 -2.18 11.80
CA ALA A 73 -17.05 -3.58 12.10
C ALA A 73 -15.55 -3.80 12.30
N PRO A 74 -15.17 -4.64 13.27
CA PRO A 74 -13.76 -4.98 13.48
C PRO A 74 -13.21 -5.70 12.26
N LEU A 75 -11.93 -5.43 11.96
CA LEU A 75 -11.24 -6.03 10.82
C LEU A 75 -11.25 -7.57 10.90
N SER A 76 -11.17 -8.14 12.10
CA SER A 76 -11.27 -9.58 12.35
C SER A 76 -12.56 -10.25 11.88
N LYS A 77 -13.65 -9.50 11.64
CA LYS A 77 -14.90 -10.03 11.10
C LYS A 77 -15.04 -9.87 9.59
N MET A 78 -14.04 -9.29 8.92
CA MET A 78 -14.06 -9.15 7.46
C MET A 78 -13.84 -10.50 6.79
N THR A 79 -14.60 -10.70 5.72
CA THR A 79 -14.49 -11.89 4.89
C THR A 79 -14.09 -11.51 3.47
N TRP A 80 -13.25 -12.34 2.86
CA TRP A 80 -12.77 -12.16 1.49
C TRP A 80 -13.10 -13.42 0.71
N ASN A 81 -13.84 -13.28 -0.37
CA ASN A 81 -14.25 -14.41 -1.20
C ASN A 81 -13.30 -14.56 -2.39
N ASP A 82 -13.22 -15.78 -2.91
CA ASP A 82 -12.49 -16.07 -4.14
C ASP A 82 -10.99 -15.72 -4.08
N CYS A 83 -10.37 -16.01 -2.94
CA CYS A 83 -8.95 -15.79 -2.73
C CYS A 83 -8.12 -17.03 -3.12
N TYR A 84 -6.84 -16.79 -3.40
CA TYR A 84 -5.82 -17.81 -3.55
C TYR A 84 -4.97 -17.88 -2.28
N ARG A 85 -4.90 -19.05 -1.64
CA ARG A 85 -3.99 -19.28 -0.51
C ARG A 85 -2.57 -19.48 -1.02
N ILE A 86 -1.65 -18.65 -0.53
CA ILE A 86 -0.23 -18.78 -0.83
C ILE A 86 0.30 -20.03 -0.10
N PRO A 87 0.96 -20.98 -0.79
CA PRO A 87 1.44 -22.21 -0.17
C PRO A 87 2.52 -21.92 0.88
N THR A 88 2.49 -22.67 1.97
CA THR A 88 3.55 -22.74 2.99
C THR A 88 4.08 -24.18 3.06
N PRO A 89 5.22 -24.45 3.73
CA PRO A 89 5.76 -25.81 3.83
C PRO A 89 4.77 -26.84 4.41
N ASN A 90 3.83 -26.40 5.25
CA ASN A 90 2.89 -27.26 5.96
C ASN A 90 1.47 -27.23 5.37
N LEU A 91 1.20 -26.36 4.40
CA LEU A 91 -0.13 -26.20 3.81
C LEU A 91 -0.04 -25.82 2.34
N GLY A 92 -0.66 -26.64 1.50
CA GLY A 92 -0.66 -26.43 0.06
C GLY A 92 -1.48 -25.20 -0.38
N ALA A 93 -1.20 -24.78 -1.62
CA ALA A 93 -1.98 -23.76 -2.30
C ALA A 93 -3.43 -24.21 -2.50
N GLN A 94 -4.36 -23.26 -2.52
CA GLN A 94 -5.76 -23.52 -2.81
C GLN A 94 -6.42 -22.27 -3.40
N SER A 95 -7.16 -22.45 -4.49
CA SER A 95 -7.94 -21.38 -5.14
C SER A 95 -9.38 -21.35 -4.62
N HIS A 96 -10.09 -20.25 -4.90
CA HIS A 96 -11.50 -20.06 -4.54
C HIS A 96 -11.77 -20.17 -3.03
N VAL A 97 -10.78 -19.78 -2.22
CA VAL A 97 -10.86 -19.84 -0.76
C VAL A 97 -11.64 -18.65 -0.22
N LYS A 98 -12.44 -18.88 0.81
CA LYS A 98 -13.07 -17.81 1.59
C LYS A 98 -12.28 -17.57 2.88
N VAL A 99 -11.62 -16.43 2.97
CA VAL A 99 -11.03 -15.95 4.23
C VAL A 99 -12.17 -15.48 5.13
N THR A 100 -12.27 -16.02 6.33
CA THR A 100 -13.39 -15.77 7.27
C THR A 100 -12.99 -14.97 8.49
N GLN A 101 -11.70 -14.90 8.78
CA GLN A 101 -11.11 -14.05 9.80
C GLN A 101 -9.94 -13.31 9.17
N THR A 102 -9.88 -11.98 9.36
CA THR A 102 -8.81 -11.15 8.79
C THR A 102 -7.97 -10.53 9.90
N ASN A 103 -6.66 -10.63 9.82
CA ASN A 103 -5.72 -9.99 10.74
C ASN A 103 -5.16 -8.69 10.14
N PHE A 104 -4.88 -8.73 8.84
CA PHE A 104 -4.45 -7.57 8.08
C PHE A 104 -4.85 -7.70 6.60
N PHE A 105 -4.82 -6.58 5.88
CA PHE A 105 -4.79 -6.58 4.43
C PHE A 105 -3.93 -5.42 3.93
N HIS A 106 -3.38 -5.55 2.73
CA HIS A 106 -2.66 -4.49 2.06
C HIS A 106 -2.71 -4.63 0.54
N THR A 107 -2.59 -3.52 -0.19
CA THR A 107 -2.61 -3.47 -1.65
C THR A 107 -1.29 -3.94 -2.22
N LYS A 108 -1.31 -5.13 -2.82
CA LYS A 108 -0.17 -5.68 -3.55
C LYS A 108 0.00 -5.01 -4.91
N ASP A 109 -1.11 -4.81 -5.64
CA ASP A 109 -1.11 -4.21 -6.97
C ASP A 109 -2.46 -3.51 -7.32
N ALA A 110 -2.65 -3.14 -8.59
CA ALA A 110 -3.85 -2.44 -9.06
C ALA A 110 -5.15 -3.20 -8.75
N ASN A 111 -5.15 -4.53 -8.81
CA ASN A 111 -6.34 -5.37 -8.72
C ASN A 111 -6.31 -6.37 -7.55
N THR A 112 -5.15 -6.57 -6.92
CA THR A 112 -4.92 -7.59 -5.90
C THR A 112 -4.60 -6.98 -4.54
N LEU A 113 -5.08 -7.63 -3.49
CA LEU A 113 -4.71 -7.42 -2.10
C LEU A 113 -4.01 -8.65 -1.57
N GLU A 114 -3.01 -8.44 -0.73
CA GLU A 114 -2.54 -9.46 0.18
C GLU A 114 -3.36 -9.38 1.46
N VAL A 115 -3.89 -10.52 1.91
CA VAL A 115 -4.74 -10.63 3.09
C VAL A 115 -4.13 -11.66 4.02
N GLY A 116 -3.88 -11.28 5.27
CA GLY A 116 -3.48 -12.20 6.32
C GLY A 116 -4.67 -12.62 7.17
N GLY A 117 -4.84 -13.90 7.45
CA GLY A 117 -5.96 -14.37 8.25
C GLY A 117 -6.20 -15.87 8.16
N ARG A 118 -7.46 -16.29 8.29
CA ARG A 118 -7.84 -17.70 8.36
C ARG A 118 -9.03 -18.05 7.47
N ASP A 119 -8.91 -19.19 6.80
CA ASP A 119 -9.99 -19.86 6.07
C ASP A 119 -10.48 -21.11 6.81
N ALA A 120 -11.65 -21.64 6.44
CA ALA A 120 -12.28 -22.75 7.16
C ALA A 120 -11.52 -24.10 7.11
N SER A 121 -10.56 -24.26 6.20
CA SER A 121 -9.78 -25.49 6.02
C SER A 121 -8.57 -25.58 6.95
N THR A 122 -8.28 -24.55 7.75
CA THR A 122 -7.09 -24.49 8.60
C THR A 122 -7.36 -23.74 9.91
N ASN A 123 -6.64 -24.14 10.97
CA ASN A 123 -6.69 -23.46 12.27
C ASN A 123 -5.54 -22.46 12.48
N GLN A 124 -4.65 -22.35 11.49
CA GLN A 124 -3.51 -21.44 11.53
C GLN A 124 -3.77 -20.24 10.62
N ASP A 125 -3.05 -19.16 10.87
CA ASP A 125 -3.13 -17.98 10.03
C ASP A 125 -2.19 -18.15 8.83
N HIS A 126 -2.67 -17.75 7.66
CA HIS A 126 -1.95 -17.80 6.39
C HIS A 126 -2.12 -16.49 5.63
N THR A 127 -1.36 -16.37 4.55
CA THR A 127 -1.46 -15.27 3.61
C THR A 127 -2.21 -15.71 2.36
N TYR A 128 -3.07 -14.83 1.87
CA TYR A 128 -3.91 -15.04 0.70
C TYR A 128 -3.76 -13.87 -0.25
N GLU A 129 -3.81 -14.16 -1.55
CA GLU A 129 -4.00 -13.16 -2.59
C GLU A 129 -5.49 -13.09 -2.93
N CYS A 130 -6.09 -11.93 -2.72
CA CYS A 130 -7.51 -11.71 -2.95
C CYS A 130 -7.69 -10.60 -3.99
N PRO A 131 -8.62 -10.73 -4.95
CA PRO A 131 -8.97 -9.60 -5.80
C PRO A 131 -9.58 -8.48 -4.95
N LYS A 132 -9.41 -7.21 -5.33
CA LYS A 132 -10.01 -6.07 -4.61
C LYS A 132 -11.53 -6.17 -4.50
N ALA A 133 -12.17 -6.84 -5.46
CA ALA A 133 -13.61 -7.12 -5.48
C ALA A 133 -14.04 -8.23 -4.50
N ALA A 134 -13.11 -9.00 -3.93
CA ALA A 134 -13.37 -10.09 -2.98
C ALA A 134 -14.14 -9.63 -1.73
N ASN A 135 -13.99 -8.34 -1.38
CA ASN A 135 -14.69 -7.70 -0.29
C ASN A 135 -15.24 -6.33 -0.73
N PRO A 136 -16.51 -6.26 -1.16
CA PRO A 136 -17.14 -5.00 -1.55
C PRO A 136 -17.37 -4.05 -0.35
N GLN A 137 -17.25 -4.55 0.88
CA GLN A 137 -17.34 -3.79 2.11
C GLN A 137 -15.96 -3.44 2.69
N ARG A 138 -14.88 -3.52 1.87
CA ARG A 138 -13.53 -3.13 2.29
C ARG A 138 -13.58 -1.73 2.91
N PRO A 139 -12.82 -1.50 4.00
CA PRO A 139 -12.90 -0.25 4.72
C PRO A 139 -12.66 0.99 3.87
N TYR A 140 -13.32 2.06 4.30
CA TYR A 140 -13.06 3.41 3.86
C TYR A 140 -12.54 4.24 5.03
N CYS A 141 -11.59 5.10 4.69
CA CYS A 141 -10.93 6.04 5.56
C CYS A 141 -11.64 7.39 5.58
N PHE A 142 -11.71 7.96 6.78
CA PHE A 142 -12.16 9.32 7.05
C PHE A 142 -11.16 10.03 7.96
N ASP A 143 -11.11 11.35 7.84
CA ASP A 143 -10.32 12.25 8.70
C ASP A 143 -8.87 11.76 8.85
N CYS A 144 -8.20 11.56 7.71
CA CYS A 144 -6.84 11.06 7.67
C CYS A 144 -5.85 12.16 8.07
N SER A 145 -4.86 11.80 8.86
CA SER A 145 -3.73 12.67 9.22
C SER A 145 -2.42 11.99 8.87
N ALA A 146 -1.37 12.78 8.65
CA ALA A 146 -0.01 12.24 8.60
C ALA A 146 0.33 11.60 9.95
N GLU A 147 0.98 10.44 9.93
CA GLU A 147 1.52 9.78 11.14
C GLU A 147 2.92 10.32 11.49
#